data_AF-A0A354P8E8-F1
#
_entry.id   AF-A0A354P8E8-F1
#
_cell.length_a   1.000
_cell.length_b   1.000
_cell.length_c   1.000
_cell.angle_alpha   90.00
_cell.angle_beta   90.00
_cell.angle_gamma   90.00
#
_symmetry.space_group_name_H-M   'P 1'
#
loop_
_entity.id
_entity.type
_entity.pdbx_description
1 polymer ?
#
loop_
_entity_poly.entity_id
_entity_poly.type
_entity_poly.pdbx_seq_one_letter_code
_entity_poly.pdbx_strand_id
1 'polypeptide(L)'
;MRPEEMELLGVGSMSEEQRQTISNFGMRMYTLGQHVVADIEDIKYGGKLIVLDDGSRWEVDEFDASTAEMWGPFDKVVVIDNEMFKLDDLEKVAVEQEYD
;
A
#
# COMPACT_ATOMS: atom_id res chain seq x y z
N MET A 1 -1.70 10.30 15.63
CA MET A 1 -0.81 10.33 16.81
C MET A 1 -1.67 10.26 18.06
N ARG A 2 -1.35 9.39 19.00
CA ARG A 2 -2.10 9.20 20.25
C ARG A 2 -1.80 10.36 21.22
N PRO A 3 -2.71 10.67 22.17
CA PRO A 3 -2.52 11.77 23.12
C PRO A 3 -1.22 11.68 23.94
N GLU A 4 -0.86 10.48 24.38
CA GLU A 4 0.38 10.22 25.14
C GLU A 4 1.65 10.53 24.34
N GLU A 5 1.64 10.26 23.03
CA GLU A 5 2.76 10.56 22.12
C GLU A 5 2.88 12.06 21.89
N MET A 6 1.74 12.77 21.81
CA MET A 6 1.72 14.23 21.66
C MET A 6 2.28 14.95 22.89
N GLU A 7 2.00 14.42 24.08
CA GLU A 7 2.56 14.93 25.34
C GLU A 7 4.07 14.69 25.42
N LEU A 8 4.52 13.46 25.11
CA LEU A 8 5.94 13.09 25.15
C LEU A 8 6.79 13.87 24.14
N LEU A 9 6.24 14.15 22.96
CA LEU A 9 6.88 14.97 21.93
C LEU A 9 6.76 16.48 22.19
N GLY A 10 6.06 16.90 23.24
CA GLY A 10 5.89 18.31 23.59
C GLY A 10 5.05 19.10 22.58
N VAL A 11 4.21 18.44 21.78
CA VAL A 11 3.42 19.05 20.69
C VAL A 11 2.53 20.18 21.21
N GLY A 12 2.05 20.06 22.46
CA GLY A 12 1.26 21.10 23.13
C GLY A 12 1.99 22.44 23.29
N SER A 13 3.31 22.45 23.36
CA SER A 13 4.13 23.67 23.49
C SER A 13 4.61 24.27 22.17
N MET A 14 4.36 23.59 21.04
CA MET A 14 4.82 24.01 19.72
C MET A 14 3.98 25.11 19.10
N SER A 15 4.60 25.90 18.22
CA SER A 15 3.89 26.83 17.33
C SER A 15 3.01 26.07 16.33
N GLU A 16 2.06 26.76 15.70
CA GLU A 16 1.17 26.17 14.71
C GLU A 16 1.94 25.60 13.49
N GLU A 17 2.96 26.32 13.03
CA GLU A 17 3.84 25.86 11.94
C GLU A 17 4.61 24.58 12.30
N GLN A 18 5.13 24.48 13.53
CA GLN A 18 5.82 23.29 14.03
C GLN A 18 4.87 22.09 14.14
N ARG A 19 3.65 22.32 14.64
CA ARG A 19 2.61 21.28 14.69
C ARG A 19 2.23 20.79 13.30
N GLN A 20 2.08 21.69 12.34
CA GLN A 20 1.79 21.32 10.94
C GLN A 20 2.94 20.50 10.34
N THR A 21 4.19 20.87 10.61
CA THR A 21 5.37 20.14 10.14
C THR A 21 5.41 18.70 10.67
N ILE A 22 5.17 18.50 11.98
CA ILE A 22 5.11 17.16 12.57
C ILE A 22 3.92 16.36 12.02
N SER A 23 2.77 16.99 11.83
CA SER A 23 1.60 16.32 11.25
C SER A 23 1.88 15.83 9.83
N ASN A 24 2.46 16.69 8.99
CA ASN A 24 2.84 16.35 7.62
C ASN A 24 3.88 15.23 7.59
N PHE A 25 4.88 15.30 8.48
CA PHE A 25 5.87 14.22 8.62
C PHE A 25 5.22 12.91 9.05
N GLY A 26 4.34 12.93 10.05
CA GLY A 26 3.61 11.75 10.52
C GLY A 26 2.76 11.12 9.41
N MET A 27 2.03 11.92 8.64
CA MET A 27 1.28 11.46 7.47
C MET A 27 2.20 10.86 6.40
N ARG A 28 3.32 11.51 6.08
CA ARG A 28 4.29 10.97 5.12
C ARG A 28 4.87 9.64 5.58
N MET A 29 5.25 9.52 6.85
CA MET A 29 5.79 8.28 7.41
C MET A 29 4.73 7.18 7.47
N TYR A 30 3.49 7.53 7.76
CA TYR A 30 2.36 6.61 7.68
C TYR A 30 2.23 6.06 6.26
N THR A 31 2.13 6.93 5.24
CA THR A 31 2.05 6.52 3.83
C THR A 31 3.23 5.63 3.41
N LEU A 32 4.46 6.03 3.74
CA LEU A 32 5.66 5.23 3.41
C LEU A 32 5.70 3.87 4.12
N GLY A 33 5.07 3.76 5.29
CA GLY A 33 5.00 2.54 6.08
C GLY A 33 3.88 1.58 5.70
N GLN A 34 2.98 1.96 4.80
CA GLN A 34 1.83 1.13 4.37
C GLN A 34 2.14 0.26 3.15
N HIS A 35 3.42 0.01 2.83
CA HIS A 35 3.75 -0.90 1.74
C HIS A 35 3.45 -2.35 2.14
N VAL A 36 2.79 -3.08 1.25
CA VAL A 36 2.57 -4.52 1.40
C VAL A 36 3.65 -5.23 0.60
N VAL A 37 4.39 -6.15 1.23
CA VAL A 37 5.29 -7.08 0.53
C VAL A 37 4.79 -8.49 0.81
N ALA A 38 4.33 -9.17 -0.22
CA ALA A 38 3.64 -10.45 -0.08
C ALA A 38 3.85 -11.31 -1.33
N ASP A 39 3.46 -12.57 -1.24
CA ASP A 39 3.40 -13.47 -2.39
C ASP A 39 1.95 -13.54 -2.89
N ILE A 40 1.76 -13.63 -4.21
CA ILE A 40 0.42 -13.81 -4.80
C ILE A 40 -0.11 -15.19 -4.40
N GLU A 41 -1.28 -15.23 -3.78
CA GLU A 41 -2.01 -16.47 -3.49
C GLU A 41 -2.84 -16.89 -4.71
N ASP A 42 -3.62 -15.98 -5.29
CA ASP A 42 -4.54 -16.26 -6.40
C ASP A 42 -4.81 -15.02 -7.26
N ILE A 43 -5.13 -15.26 -8.54
CA ILE A 43 -5.51 -14.22 -9.51
C ILE A 43 -6.86 -14.62 -10.12
N LYS A 44 -7.85 -13.74 -9.95
CA LYS A 44 -9.26 -14.02 -10.30
C LYS A 44 -9.76 -13.09 -11.40
N TYR A 45 -10.84 -13.53 -12.04
CA TYR A 45 -11.62 -12.74 -13.00
C TYR A 45 -10.80 -12.20 -14.19
N GLY A 46 -9.81 -12.96 -14.66
CA GLY A 46 -8.93 -12.55 -15.77
C GLY A 46 -8.01 -11.39 -15.39
N GLY A 47 -7.38 -11.47 -14.21
CA GLY A 47 -6.43 -10.46 -13.73
C GLY A 47 -7.04 -9.26 -13.01
N LYS A 48 -8.37 -9.19 -12.85
CA LYS A 48 -9.03 -8.04 -12.22
C LYS A 48 -8.96 -8.01 -10.70
N LEU A 49 -8.66 -9.15 -10.07
CA LEU A 49 -8.53 -9.25 -8.62
C LEU A 49 -7.32 -10.11 -8.28
N ILE A 50 -6.42 -9.54 -7.48
CA ILE A 50 -5.27 -10.23 -6.93
C ILE A 50 -5.50 -10.45 -5.43
N VAL A 51 -5.30 -11.68 -4.97
CA VAL A 51 -5.33 -12.05 -3.56
C VAL A 51 -3.91 -12.38 -3.12
N LEU A 52 -3.45 -11.75 -2.05
CA LEU A 52 -2.12 -11.96 -1.49
C LEU A 52 -2.18 -12.94 -0.31
N ASP A 53 -1.05 -13.58 0.01
CA ASP A 53 -0.95 -14.60 1.07
C ASP A 53 -1.17 -14.06 2.51
N ASP A 54 -1.13 -12.73 2.68
CA ASP A 54 -1.55 -12.05 3.90
C ASP A 54 -3.08 -11.88 4.02
N GLY A 55 -3.83 -12.34 3.00
CA GLY A 55 -5.29 -12.26 2.89
C GLY A 55 -5.80 -10.94 2.32
N SER A 56 -4.94 -9.98 2.00
CA SER A 56 -5.35 -8.72 1.38
C SER A 56 -5.78 -8.93 -0.07
N ARG A 57 -6.73 -8.09 -0.51
CA ARG A 57 -7.40 -8.20 -1.81
C ARG A 57 -7.28 -6.88 -2.54
N TRP A 58 -6.91 -6.96 -3.82
CA TRP A 58 -6.55 -5.80 -4.63
C TRP A 58 -7.24 -5.87 -5.98
N GLU A 59 -8.14 -4.91 -6.23
CA GLU A 59 -8.77 -4.71 -7.53
C GLU A 59 -7.75 -4.07 -8.48
N VAL A 60 -7.58 -4.65 -9.67
CA VAL A 60 -6.66 -4.17 -10.70
C VAL A 60 -7.43 -3.31 -11.69
N ASP A 61 -6.84 -2.18 -12.09
CA ASP A 61 -7.42 -1.33 -13.14
C ASP A 61 -7.67 -2.10 -14.43
N GLU A 62 -8.76 -1.78 -15.13
CA GLU A 62 -9.19 -2.51 -16.32
C GLU A 62 -8.13 -2.55 -17.44
N PHE A 63 -7.30 -1.50 -17.56
CA PHE A 63 -6.25 -1.44 -18.58
C PHE A 63 -5.06 -2.36 -18.27
N ASP A 64 -4.86 -2.71 -17.00
CA ASP A 64 -3.74 -3.52 -16.51
C ASP A 64 -4.13 -4.98 -16.25
N ALA A 65 -5.43 -5.31 -16.31
CA ALA A 65 -5.94 -6.65 -16.00
C ALA A 65 -5.26 -7.75 -16.85
N SER A 66 -5.00 -7.52 -18.14
CA SER A 66 -4.30 -8.52 -18.98
C SER A 66 -2.84 -8.72 -18.59
N THR A 67 -2.19 -7.71 -18.02
CA THR A 67 -0.83 -7.81 -17.48
C THR A 67 -0.85 -8.66 -16.21
N ALA A 68 -1.75 -8.32 -15.28
CA ALA A 68 -1.94 -9.08 -14.05
C ALA A 68 -2.34 -10.55 -14.31
N GLU A 69 -3.13 -10.84 -15.35
CA GLU A 69 -3.49 -12.22 -15.72
C GLU A 69 -2.28 -13.09 -16.13
N MET A 70 -1.19 -12.47 -16.60
CA MET A 70 0.05 -13.19 -16.94
C MET A 70 0.91 -13.52 -15.71
N TRP A 71 0.60 -12.94 -14.55
CA TRP A 71 1.28 -13.24 -13.30
C TRP A 71 0.78 -14.56 -12.71
N GLY A 72 1.54 -15.12 -11.78
CA GLY A 72 1.26 -16.43 -11.21
C GLY A 72 1.20 -16.41 -9.68
N PRO A 73 0.59 -17.44 -9.08
CA PRO A 73 0.77 -17.72 -7.66
C PRO A 73 2.27 -17.84 -7.32
N PHE A 74 2.62 -17.39 -6.12
CA PHE A 74 4.00 -17.30 -5.60
C PHE A 74 4.89 -16.22 -6.23
N ASP A 75 4.41 -15.46 -7.21
CA ASP A 75 5.10 -14.25 -7.65
C ASP A 75 5.16 -13.26 -6.48
N LYS A 76 6.35 -12.70 -6.24
CA LYS A 76 6.57 -11.77 -5.13
C LYS A 76 6.27 -10.35 -5.58
N VAL A 77 5.39 -9.68 -4.84
CA VAL A 77 4.95 -8.33 -5.17
C VAL A 77 5.19 -7.35 -4.03
N VAL A 78 5.28 -6.07 -4.38
CA VAL A 78 5.17 -4.96 -3.43
C VAL A 78 4.09 -3.98 -3.89
N VAL A 79 3.26 -3.50 -2.97
CA VAL A 79 2.28 -2.44 -3.24
C VAL A 79 2.77 -1.13 -2.67
N ILE A 80 2.88 -0.10 -3.52
CA ILE A 80 3.31 1.26 -3.16
C ILE A 80 2.44 2.25 -3.91
N ASP A 81 1.80 3.19 -3.20
CA ASP A 81 1.03 4.29 -3.81
C ASP A 81 0.04 3.82 -4.89
N ASN A 82 -0.79 2.81 -4.59
CA ASN A 82 -1.76 2.23 -5.51
C ASN A 82 -1.17 1.57 -6.76
N GLU A 83 0.12 1.23 -6.74
CA GLU A 83 0.76 0.42 -7.78
C GLU A 83 1.30 -0.86 -7.15
N MET A 84 0.95 -2.00 -7.74
CA MET A 84 1.53 -3.30 -7.40
C MET A 84 2.66 -3.60 -8.38
N PHE A 85 3.86 -3.81 -7.85
CA PHE A 85 5.06 -4.12 -8.61
C PHE A 85 5.41 -5.59 -8.44
N LYS A 86 5.64 -6.28 -9.55
CA LYS A 86 6.20 -7.62 -9.55
C LYS A 86 7.74 -7.53 -9.46
N LEU A 87 8.31 -8.16 -8.43
CA LEU A 87 9.70 -7.90 -8.03
C LEU A 87 10.76 -8.56 -8.93
N ASP A 88 10.39 -9.56 -9.71
CA ASP A 88 11.30 -10.34 -10.55
C ASP A 88 11.38 -9.85 -12.00
N ASP A 89 10.37 -9.14 -12.52
CA ASP A 89 10.34 -8.67 -13.91
C ASP A 89 10.12 -7.16 -14.09
N LEU A 90 9.99 -6.39 -13.01
CA LEU A 90 9.74 -4.94 -13.00
C LEU A 90 8.42 -4.53 -13.67
N GLU A 91 7.51 -5.47 -13.91
CA GLU A 91 6.14 -5.14 -14.31
C GLU A 91 5.36 -4.52 -13.15
N LYS A 92 4.37 -3.72 -13.49
CA LYS A 92 3.48 -3.11 -12.50
C LYS A 92 2.08 -2.96 -13.03
N VAL A 93 1.13 -2.93 -12.10
CA VAL A 93 -0.30 -2.71 -12.37
C VAL A 93 -0.86 -1.72 -11.35
N ALA A 94 -1.80 -0.87 -11.79
CA ALA A 94 -2.55 0.01 -10.90
C ALA A 94 -3.58 -0.79 -10.10
N VAL A 95 -3.66 -0.55 -8.78
CA VAL A 95 -4.50 -1.30 -7.85
C VAL A 95 -5.19 -0.43 -6.80
N GLU A 96 -6.36 -0.89 -6.35
CA GLU A 96 -7.08 -0.38 -5.19
C GLU A 96 -7.38 -1.51 -4.20
N GLN A 97 -7.19 -1.27 -2.90
CA GLN A 97 -7.44 -2.29 -1.89
C GLN A 97 -8.94 -2.44 -1.63
N GLU A 98 -9.46 -3.67 -1.75
CA GLU A 98 -10.80 -3.99 -1.28
C GLU A 98 -10.80 -4.13 0.25
N TYR A 99 -11.66 -3.37 0.92
CA TYR A 99 -11.95 -3.54 2.34
C TYR A 99 -13.33 -4.20 2.50
N ASP A 100 -13.38 -5.36 3.14
CA ASP A 100 -14.65 -6.02 3.55
C ASP A 100 -15.36 -5.22 4.68
#